data_AF-A0A9Q0ILT3-F1
#
_entry.id   AF-A0A9Q0ILT3-F1
#
_cell.length_a   1.000
_cell.length_b   1.000
_cell.length_c   1.000
_cell.angle_alpha   90.00
_cell.angle_beta   90.00
_cell.angle_gamma   90.00
#
_symmetry.space_group_name_H-M   'P 1'
#
loop_
_entity.id
_entity.type
_entity.pdbx_description
1 polymer ?
#
loop_
_entity_poly.entity_id
_entity_poly.type
_entity_poly.pdbx_seq_one_letter_code
_entity_poly.pdbx_strand_id
1 'polypeptide(L)'
;MSLERVKRGWVWNQFFVVEEYTGTEPLYVGKIHTDSDEGEGTIKYTISGEGAGTIFIIDELTGDIHATERLDREEKAFYTLRAQARDRPSDDPLEPESEFVIKVQDINDSEPKFLEGPYIGSVAELSPIVQVLSELLDRGVNAFLSPYLVSPTLQ
;
A
#
# COMPACT_ATOMS: atom_id res chain seq x y z
N MET A 1 39.66 14.02 12.41
CA MET A 1 38.60 14.01 11.39
C MET A 1 37.59 12.95 11.80
N SER A 2 36.53 13.37 12.50
CA SER A 2 35.48 12.46 12.96
C SER A 2 34.48 12.27 11.82
N LEU A 3 34.25 11.02 11.42
CA LEU A 3 33.19 10.66 10.48
C LEU A 3 31.87 10.72 11.24
N GLU A 4 31.13 11.83 11.11
CA GLU A 4 29.73 11.87 11.51
C GLU A 4 28.95 10.95 10.57
N ARG A 5 28.59 9.77 11.11
CA ARG A 5 27.62 8.89 10.46
C ARG A 5 26.27 9.61 10.48
N VAL A 6 25.96 10.34 9.42
CA VAL A 6 24.60 10.85 9.17
C VAL A 6 23.72 9.63 8.97
N LYS A 7 23.10 9.19 10.06
CA LYS A 7 22.05 8.19 10.03
C LYS A 7 20.93 8.86 9.23
N ARG A 8 20.81 8.55 7.94
CA ARG A 8 19.59 8.86 7.18
C ARG A 8 18.48 8.15 7.95
N GLY A 9 17.74 8.92 8.75
CA GLY A 9 16.71 8.39 9.63
C GLY A 9 15.67 7.68 8.81
N TRP A 10 15.06 6.64 9.37
CA TRP A 10 13.86 6.07 8.80
C TRP A 10 12.79 7.17 8.82
N VAL A 11 12.36 7.63 7.64
CA VAL A 11 11.23 8.56 7.53
C VAL A 11 9.98 7.69 7.40
N TRP A 12 9.21 7.59 8.49
CA TRP A 12 7.97 6.81 8.56
C TRP A 12 6.75 7.69 8.26
N ASN A 13 6.79 8.49 7.18
CA ASN A 13 5.71 9.39 6.81
C ASN A 13 4.83 8.82 5.67
N GLN A 14 4.52 7.53 5.73
CA GLN A 14 3.66 6.91 4.74
C GLN A 14 2.67 5.92 5.36
N PHE A 15 1.46 5.89 4.81
CA PHE A 15 0.46 4.87 5.07
C PHE A 15 0.15 4.10 3.79
N PHE A 16 -0.50 2.95 3.96
CA PHE A 16 -0.95 2.15 2.85
C PHE A 16 -2.43 1.86 2.99
N VAL A 17 -3.14 1.95 1.87
CA VAL A 17 -4.57 1.66 1.78
C VAL A 17 -4.79 0.74 0.61
N VAL A 18 -5.67 -0.24 0.76
CA VAL A 18 -5.96 -1.17 -0.33
C VAL A 18 -6.91 -0.51 -1.34
N GLU A 19 -6.69 -0.75 -2.63
CA GLU A 19 -7.63 -0.33 -3.66
C GLU A 19 -8.92 -1.16 -3.65
N GLU A 20 -9.92 -0.68 -4.37
CA GLU A 20 -11.13 -1.39 -4.76
C GLU A 20 -11.93 -2.00 -3.61
N TYR A 21 -11.73 -1.51 -2.40
CA TYR A 21 -12.42 -1.96 -1.19
C TYR A 21 -13.95 -1.87 -1.34
N THR A 22 -14.61 -3.00 -1.09
CA THR A 22 -16.06 -3.18 -1.29
C THR A 22 -16.86 -3.23 0.02
N GLY A 23 -16.22 -2.99 1.16
CA GLY A 23 -16.91 -2.97 2.45
C GLY A 23 -17.80 -1.74 2.62
N THR A 24 -18.79 -1.86 3.50
CA THR A 24 -19.74 -0.77 3.80
C THR A 24 -19.22 0.24 4.81
N GLU A 25 -18.25 -0.16 5.64
CA GLU A 25 -17.62 0.70 6.64
C GLU A 25 -16.39 1.42 6.04
N PRO A 26 -16.09 2.66 6.43
CA PRO A 26 -14.87 3.35 6.03
C PRO A 26 -13.62 2.49 6.32
N LEU A 27 -12.74 2.39 5.33
CA LEU A 27 -11.55 1.55 5.42
C LEU A 27 -10.49 2.24 6.30
N TYR A 28 -10.03 1.57 7.34
CA TYR A 28 -8.96 2.07 8.19
C TYR A 28 -7.63 2.17 7.43
N VAL A 29 -7.02 3.36 7.42
CA VAL A 29 -5.75 3.64 6.74
C VAL A 29 -4.58 3.62 7.72
N GLY A 30 -4.77 4.19 8.91
CA GLY A 30 -3.72 4.32 9.90
C GLY A 30 -4.05 5.37 10.95
N LYS A 31 -3.04 5.73 11.76
CA LYS A 31 -3.18 6.69 12.85
C LYS A 31 -2.02 7.67 12.82
N ILE A 32 -2.31 8.96 12.94
CA ILE A 32 -1.31 9.97 13.29
C ILE A 32 -1.33 10.22 14.79
N HIS A 33 -0.17 10.52 15.35
CA HIS A 33 -0.01 10.71 16.78
C HIS A 33 1.16 11.65 17.05
N THR A 34 1.09 12.40 18.14
CA THR A 34 2.21 13.18 18.68
C THR A 34 2.60 12.62 20.04
N ASP A 35 3.89 12.62 20.36
CA ASP A 35 4.40 12.23 21.68
C ASP A 35 3.89 13.15 22.79
N SER A 36 3.35 14.33 22.45
CA SER A 36 2.71 15.26 23.39
C SER A 36 1.30 14.80 23.84
N ASP A 37 0.73 13.77 23.20
CA ASP A 37 -0.61 13.28 23.50
C ASP A 37 -0.59 12.26 24.65
N GLU A 38 -0.97 12.70 25.85
CA GLU A 38 -1.08 11.82 27.02
C GLU A 38 -2.38 10.99 27.04
N GLY A 39 -3.21 11.08 25.98
CA GLY A 39 -4.48 10.36 25.88
C GLY A 39 -5.64 11.01 26.64
N GLU A 40 -5.48 12.27 27.06
CA GLU A 40 -6.53 13.04 27.74
C GLU A 40 -7.54 13.70 26.77
N GLY A 41 -7.34 13.57 25.45
CA GLY A 41 -8.21 14.17 24.43
C GLY A 41 -8.10 15.70 24.36
N THR A 42 -6.97 16.23 24.81
CA THR A 42 -6.60 17.65 24.75
C THR A 42 -5.99 18.05 23.42
N ILE A 43 -5.65 17.07 22.57
CA ILE A 43 -5.09 17.30 21.24
C ILE A 43 -6.15 17.12 20.17
N LYS A 44 -6.14 18.03 19.21
CA LYS A 44 -6.96 18.02 18.02
C LYS A 44 -6.10 17.68 16.80
N TYR A 45 -6.38 16.55 16.17
CA TYR A 45 -5.73 16.10 14.95
C TYR A 45 -6.50 16.57 13.73
N THR A 46 -5.80 17.10 12.73
CA THR A 46 -6.39 17.56 11.46
C THR A 46 -5.51 17.15 10.29
N ILE A 47 -6.14 16.93 9.14
CA ILE A 47 -5.46 16.65 7.86
C ILE A 47 -5.85 17.66 6.79
N SER A 48 -4.91 17.97 5.91
CA SER A 48 -5.10 18.84 4.75
C SER A 48 -4.41 18.24 3.52
N GLY A 49 -4.73 18.74 2.31
CA GLY A 49 -4.11 18.27 1.07
C GLY A 49 -5.05 17.43 0.20
N GLU A 50 -4.50 16.45 -0.51
CA GLU A 50 -5.24 15.69 -1.53
C GLU A 50 -6.27 14.75 -0.90
N GLY A 51 -7.54 14.90 -1.26
CA GLY A 51 -8.62 14.04 -0.78
C GLY A 51 -8.99 14.23 0.69
N ALA A 52 -8.38 15.19 1.40
CA ALA A 52 -8.70 15.49 2.79
C ALA A 52 -10.14 16.03 2.93
N GLY A 53 -10.92 15.40 3.81
CA GLY A 53 -12.33 15.77 4.07
C GLY A 53 -13.33 15.22 3.05
N THR A 54 -12.88 14.56 1.98
CA THR A 54 -13.74 13.91 0.98
C THR A 54 -13.48 12.41 0.91
N ILE A 55 -12.24 12.04 0.59
CA ILE A 55 -11.78 10.66 0.42
C ILE A 55 -11.20 10.15 1.73
N PHE A 56 -10.41 10.99 2.41
CA PHE A 56 -9.77 10.67 3.68
C PHE A 56 -10.36 11.54 4.77
N ILE A 57 -10.89 10.89 5.79
CA ILE A 57 -11.39 11.53 7.01
C ILE A 57 -10.50 11.15 8.18
N ILE A 58 -10.34 12.06 9.13
CA ILE A 58 -9.61 11.82 10.38
C ILE A 58 -10.54 12.02 11.56
N ASP A 59 -10.45 11.14 12.55
CA ASP A 59 -11.02 11.40 13.87
C ASP A 59 -10.15 12.43 14.60
N GLU A 60 -10.73 13.59 14.89
CA GLU A 60 -10.01 14.72 15.49
C GLU A 60 -9.46 14.42 16.90
N LEU A 61 -9.98 13.40 17.60
CA LEU A 61 -9.58 13.04 18.97
C LEU A 61 -8.60 11.87 18.99
N THR A 62 -8.83 10.84 18.17
CA THR A 62 -7.97 9.66 18.18
C THR A 62 -6.81 9.80 17.19
N GLY A 63 -6.97 10.59 16.12
CA GLY A 63 -6.00 10.67 15.03
C GLY A 63 -6.11 9.53 14.03
N ASP A 64 -7.16 8.71 14.11
CA ASP A 64 -7.42 7.60 13.18
C ASP A 64 -7.92 8.12 11.83
N ILE A 65 -7.26 7.69 10.75
CA ILE A 65 -7.56 8.05 9.38
C ILE A 65 -8.32 6.92 8.71
N HIS A 66 -9.42 7.25 8.05
CA HIS A 66 -10.23 6.32 7.28
C HIS A 66 -10.43 6.82 5.85
N ALA A 67 -10.49 5.87 4.91
CA ALA A 67 -10.91 6.12 3.54
C ALA A 67 -12.43 5.86 3.42
N THR A 68 -13.18 6.86 2.97
CA THR A 68 -14.64 6.81 2.81
C THR A 68 -15.07 6.40 1.41
N GLU A 69 -14.17 6.51 0.44
CA GLU A 69 -14.44 6.21 -0.96
C GLU A 69 -13.56 5.05 -1.44
N ARG A 70 -14.04 4.37 -2.47
CA ARG A 70 -13.29 3.31 -3.15
C ARG A 70 -12.16 3.96 -3.94
N LEU A 71 -10.94 3.45 -3.76
CA LEU A 71 -9.74 3.96 -4.41
C LEU A 71 -9.38 3.05 -5.58
N ASP A 72 -8.94 3.64 -6.68
CA ASP A 72 -8.43 2.94 -7.84
C ASP A 72 -6.96 3.35 -8.05
N ARG A 73 -6.04 2.38 -8.00
CA ARG A 73 -4.60 2.64 -8.16
C ARG A 73 -4.26 3.08 -9.58
N GLU A 74 -4.99 2.60 -10.59
CA GLU A 74 -4.81 3.01 -11.99
C GLU A 74 -5.20 4.48 -12.20
N GLU A 75 -6.21 4.96 -11.47
CA GLU A 75 -6.59 6.38 -11.48
C GLU A 75 -5.57 7.23 -10.68
N LYS A 76 -5.26 6.81 -9.44
CA LYS A 76 -4.33 7.55 -8.58
C LYS A 76 -3.61 6.65 -7.56
N ALA A 77 -2.32 6.41 -7.80
CA ALA A 77 -1.51 5.51 -6.99
C ALA A 77 -1.06 6.07 -5.62
N PHE A 78 -1.07 7.39 -5.43
CA PHE A 78 -0.67 8.00 -4.16
C PHE A 78 -1.35 9.36 -3.93
N TYR A 79 -1.53 9.69 -2.65
CA TYR A 79 -2.09 10.95 -2.18
C TYR A 79 -1.11 11.61 -1.22
N THR A 80 -0.83 12.89 -1.43
CA THR A 80 0.02 13.70 -0.57
C THR A 80 -0.85 14.53 0.36
N LEU A 81 -0.75 14.26 1.66
CA LEU A 81 -1.50 14.95 2.70
C LEU A 81 -0.55 15.57 3.73
N ARG A 82 -1.09 16.46 4.54
CA ARG A 82 -0.39 17.05 5.67
C ARG A 82 -1.19 16.87 6.94
N ALA A 83 -0.49 16.61 8.02
CA ALA A 83 -1.04 16.44 9.36
C ALA A 83 -0.68 17.63 10.23
N GLN A 84 -1.61 18.04 11.08
CA GLN A 84 -1.41 19.08 12.08
C GLN A 84 -2.06 18.65 13.41
N ALA A 85 -1.27 18.70 14.48
CA ALA A 85 -1.74 18.55 15.86
C ALA A 85 -1.87 19.94 16.51
N ARG A 86 -3.03 20.22 17.11
CA ARG A 86 -3.31 21.47 17.81
C ARG A 86 -3.79 21.21 19.23
N ASP A 87 -3.50 22.13 20.11
CA ASP A 87 -4.09 22.17 21.45
C ASP A 87 -5.59 22.49 21.31
N ARG A 88 -6.47 21.64 21.83
CA ARG A 88 -7.92 21.80 21.69
C ARG A 88 -8.49 23.04 22.40
N PRO A 89 -8.09 23.38 23.64
CA PRO A 89 -8.60 24.60 24.29
C PRO A 89 -8.13 25.91 23.63
N SER A 90 -6.93 25.93 23.05
CA SER A 90 -6.31 27.17 22.55
C SER A 90 -6.28 27.26 21.01
N ASP A 91 -6.47 26.15 20.31
CA ASP A 91 -6.27 25.95 18.86
C ASP A 91 -4.83 26.26 18.37
N ASP A 92 -3.88 26.37 19.30
CA ASP A 92 -2.49 26.63 18.98
C ASP A 92 -1.80 25.37 18.42
N PRO A 93 -0.96 25.49 17.37
CA PRO A 93 -0.23 24.36 16.83
C PRO A 93 0.81 23.85 17.82
N LEU A 94 0.69 22.57 18.19
CA LEU A 94 1.64 21.90 19.08
C LEU A 94 2.89 21.40 18.32
N GLU A 95 2.67 20.95 17.09
CA GLU A 95 3.71 20.43 16.20
C GLU A 95 3.74 21.25 14.90
N PRO A 96 4.86 21.30 14.18
CA PRO A 96 4.86 21.81 12.81
C PRO A 96 4.00 20.92 11.89
N GLU A 97 3.35 21.54 10.90
CA GLU A 97 2.65 20.79 9.85
C GLU A 97 3.60 19.78 9.18
N SER A 98 3.19 18.52 9.13
CA SER A 98 4.02 17.42 8.67
C SER A 98 3.40 16.72 7.46
N GLU A 99 4.17 16.60 6.38
CA GLU A 99 3.71 15.97 5.13
C GLU A 99 3.88 14.44 5.18
N PHE A 100 2.84 13.72 4.75
CA PHE A 100 2.82 12.27 4.64
C PHE A 100 2.12 11.80 3.37
N VAL A 101 2.41 10.57 2.96
CA VAL A 101 1.87 9.99 1.71
C VAL A 101 1.01 8.78 2.02
N ILE A 102 -0.22 8.73 1.50
CA ILE A 102 -1.03 7.52 1.47
C ILE A 102 -0.81 6.84 0.13
N LYS A 103 -0.28 5.61 0.15
CA LYS A 103 -0.05 4.80 -1.05
C LYS A 103 -1.19 3.81 -1.23
N VAL A 104 -1.78 3.82 -2.42
CA VAL A 104 -2.77 2.82 -2.81
C VAL A 104 -2.02 1.55 -3.20
N GLN A 105 -2.20 0.50 -2.41
CA GLN A 105 -1.62 -0.80 -2.70
C GLN A 105 -2.43 -1.49 -3.76
N ASP A 106 -1.71 -1.97 -4.78
CA ASP A 106 -2.19 -2.97 -5.72
C ASP A 106 -2.57 -4.20 -4.90
N ILE A 107 -3.83 -4.62 -4.97
CA ILE A 107 -4.12 -5.99 -4.56
C ILE A 107 -3.44 -6.85 -5.62
N ASN A 108 -2.57 -7.77 -5.23
CA ASN A 108 -2.09 -8.82 -6.13
C ASN A 108 -3.24 -9.83 -6.39
N ASP A 109 -4.32 -9.34 -7.01
CA ASP A 109 -5.49 -10.05 -7.52
C ASP A 109 -5.31 -10.37 -9.02
N SER A 110 -4.11 -10.17 -9.54
CA SER A 110 -3.72 -10.67 -10.85
C SER A 110 -3.44 -12.17 -10.73
N GLU A 111 -4.51 -12.97 -10.67
CA GLU A 111 -4.43 -14.37 -11.09
C GLU A 111 -3.70 -14.39 -12.44
N PRO A 112 -2.63 -15.18 -12.62
CA PRO A 112 -1.86 -15.17 -13.85
C PRO A 112 -2.79 -15.51 -15.03
N LYS A 113 -3.10 -14.49 -15.83
CA LYS A 113 -3.93 -14.66 -17.03
C LYS A 113 -3.05 -15.27 -18.11
N PHE A 114 -3.36 -16.50 -18.50
CA PHE A 114 -2.85 -17.06 -19.75
C PHE A 114 -3.42 -16.21 -20.90
N LEU A 115 -2.58 -15.39 -21.52
CA LEU A 115 -3.00 -14.44 -22.57
C LEU A 115 -3.56 -15.15 -23.81
N GLU A 116 -3.18 -16.40 -24.05
CA GLU A 116 -3.70 -17.25 -25.11
C GLU A 116 -3.81 -18.70 -24.60
N GLY A 117 -4.77 -19.49 -25.08
CA GLY A 117 -4.89 -20.90 -24.70
C GLY A 117 -5.65 -21.72 -25.74
N PRO A 118 -5.41 -23.05 -25.83
CA PRO A 118 -4.53 -23.85 -24.96
C PRO A 118 -3.06 -23.89 -25.41
N TYR A 119 -2.14 -23.80 -24.45
CA TYR A 119 -0.73 -24.11 -24.68
C TYR A 119 -0.51 -25.62 -24.64
N ILE A 120 -0.39 -26.25 -25.81
CA ILE A 120 0.00 -27.66 -25.95
C ILE A 120 1.51 -27.70 -26.23
N GLY A 121 2.23 -28.54 -25.50
CA GLY A 121 3.66 -28.76 -25.69
C GLY A 121 3.99 -30.23 -25.46
N SER A 122 4.90 -30.77 -26.25
CA SER A 122 5.42 -32.12 -26.12
C SER A 122 6.93 -32.04 -25.87
N VAL A 123 7.38 -32.57 -24.75
CA VAL A 123 8.82 -32.74 -24.45
C VAL A 123 9.16 -34.22 -24.55
N ALA A 124 10.28 -34.54 -25.21
CA ALA A 124 10.79 -35.90 -25.24
C ALA A 124 11.29 -36.30 -23.85
N GLU A 125 10.92 -37.51 -23.39
CA GLU A 125 11.54 -38.08 -22.18
C GLU A 125 13.06 -38.11 -22.37
N LEU A 126 13.82 -37.70 -21.35
CA LEU A 126 15.29 -37.53 -21.35
C LEU A 126 15.86 -36.22 -21.92
N SER A 127 15.03 -35.21 -22.16
CA SER A 127 15.53 -33.87 -22.52
C SER A 127 16.31 -33.22 -21.36
N PRO A 128 17.47 -32.58 -21.62
CA PRO A 128 18.23 -31.90 -20.58
C PRO A 128 17.43 -30.74 -19.98
N ILE A 129 17.52 -30.55 -18.66
CA ILE A 129 16.74 -29.59 -17.84
C ILE A 129 16.74 -28.17 -18.44
N VAL A 130 17.85 -27.76 -19.07
CA VAL A 130 18.03 -26.44 -19.67
C VAL A 130 17.09 -26.20 -20.87
N GLN A 131 16.74 -27.25 -21.62
CA GLN A 131 15.92 -27.12 -22.82
C GLN A 131 14.47 -26.79 -22.49
N VAL A 132 13.93 -27.40 -21.42
CA VAL A 132 12.57 -27.18 -20.90
C VAL A 132 12.37 -25.73 -20.44
N LEU A 133 13.39 -25.14 -19.80
CA LEU A 133 13.35 -23.74 -19.35
C LEU A 133 13.35 -22.74 -20.50
N SER A 134 14.08 -23.03 -21.59
CA SER A 134 14.17 -22.13 -22.75
C SER A 134 12.87 -22.05 -23.54
N GLU A 135 12.15 -23.16 -23.69
CA GLU A 135 10.86 -23.21 -24.40
C GLU A 135 9.75 -22.47 -23.65
N LEU A 136 9.80 -22.44 -22.31
CA LEU A 136 8.85 -21.71 -21.48
C LEU A 136 9.07 -20.19 -21.54
N LEU A 137 10.32 -19.74 -21.59
CA LEU A 137 10.68 -18.32 -21.71
C LEU A 137 10.36 -17.75 -23.09
N ASP A 138 10.58 -18.51 -24.16
CA ASP A 138 10.33 -18.07 -25.55
C ASP A 138 8.83 -17.93 -25.89
N ARG A 139 7.96 -18.61 -25.14
CA ARG A 139 6.49 -18.51 -25.26
C ARG A 139 5.88 -17.31 -24.52
N GLY A 140 6.68 -16.37 -24.05
CA GLY A 140 6.21 -15.14 -23.40
C GLY A 140 5.73 -15.33 -21.96
N VAL A 141 6.11 -16.43 -21.30
CA VAL A 141 5.78 -16.66 -19.88
C VAL A 141 6.74 -15.84 -19.01
N ASN A 142 6.42 -14.57 -18.79
CA ASN A 142 7.01 -13.77 -17.71
C ASN A 142 6.34 -14.10 -16.35
N ALA A 143 6.09 -15.38 -16.09
CA ALA A 143 5.68 -15.84 -14.76
C ALA A 143 6.94 -15.90 -13.90
N PHE A 144 7.22 -14.80 -13.20
CA PHE A 144 8.11 -14.84 -12.05
C PHE A 144 7.68 -16.00 -11.16
N LEU A 145 8.59 -16.96 -11.01
CA LEU A 145 8.38 -18.27 -10.42
C LEU A 145 7.74 -18.18 -9.04
N SER A 146 6.45 -18.52 -8.94
CA SER A 146 5.88 -19.02 -7.69
C SER A 146 5.97 -20.56 -7.72
N PRO A 147 6.58 -21.22 -6.72
CA PRO A 147 6.89 -22.66 -6.76
C PRO A 147 5.68 -23.60 -6.59
N TYR A 148 4.46 -23.10 -6.68
CA TYR A 148 3.27 -23.93 -6.57
C TYR A 148 2.92 -24.55 -7.93
N LEU A 149 3.58 -25.67 -8.24
CA LEU A 149 3.07 -26.62 -9.21
C LEU A 149 1.74 -27.18 -8.68
N VAL A 150 0.62 -26.63 -9.13
CA VAL A 150 -0.68 -27.27 -8.91
C VAL A 150 -0.73 -28.48 -9.84
N SER A 151 -0.63 -29.67 -9.26
CA SER A 151 -0.80 -30.93 -9.98
C SER A 151 -2.18 -30.95 -10.64
N PRO A 152 -2.31 -31.30 -11.94
CA PRO A 152 -3.62 -31.59 -12.49
C PRO A 152 -4.16 -32.85 -11.81
N THR A 153 -5.25 -32.71 -11.07
CA THR A 153 -6.05 -33.86 -10.66
C THR A 153 -6.64 -34.45 -11.93
N LEU A 154 -6.20 -35.65 -12.30
CA LEU A 154 -6.86 -36.46 -13.34
C LEU A 154 -8.27 -36.80 -12.84
N GLN A 155 -9.27 -36.57 -13.70
CA GLN A 155 -10.62 -37.09 -13.51
C GLN A 155 -10.64 -38.62 -13.53
#